data_AF-A0A1I8G396-F1
#
_entry.id   AF-A0A1I8G396-F1
#
_cell.length_a   1.000
_cell.length_b   1.000
_cell.length_c   1.000
_cell.angle_alpha   90.00
_cell.angle_beta   90.00
_cell.angle_gamma   90.00
#
_symmetry.space_group_name_H-M   'P 1'
#
loop_
_entity.id
_entity.type
_entity.pdbx_description
1 polymer ?
#
loop_
_entity_poly.entity_id
_entity_poly.type
_entity_poly.pdbx_seq_one_letter_code
_entity_poly.pdbx_strand_id
1 'polypeptide(L)'
;NRIGCYKDKASPRDLPLLHHSKSTTPESCVSRCKARKYKYAGLQAGAWCLCGNSYGRHGKARNADCNMRCSGNSRKTCGGPWRNDVLATGYSSRPKPSASNNKNKNTEMTDGGDC
;
A
#
# COMPACT_ATOMS: atom_id res chain seq x y z
N ASN A 1 -4.78 -0.61 9.20
CA ASN A 1 -5.47 -1.89 9.46
C ASN A 1 -4.47 -3.04 9.33
N ARG A 2 -4.03 -3.65 10.45
CA ARG A 2 -3.08 -4.77 10.49
C ARG A 2 -3.84 -6.10 10.37
N ILE A 3 -3.36 -7.00 9.52
CA ILE A 3 -4.00 -8.30 9.24
C ILE A 3 -3.33 -9.41 10.05
N GLY A 4 -1.99 -9.49 10.03
CA GLY A 4 -1.28 -10.51 10.78
C GLY A 4 0.15 -10.77 10.30
N CYS A 5 0.81 -11.72 10.94
CA CYS A 5 2.16 -12.17 10.62
C CYS A 5 2.13 -13.39 9.70
N TYR A 6 2.87 -13.34 8.59
CA TYR A 6 2.90 -14.40 7.58
C TYR A 6 4.34 -14.78 7.21
N LYS A 7 4.54 -16.04 6.85
CA LYS A 7 5.87 -16.54 6.45
C LYS A 7 6.23 -16.04 5.05
N ASP A 8 7.51 -15.83 4.82
CA ASP A 8 8.06 -15.53 3.50
C ASP A 8 9.16 -16.53 3.09
N LYS A 9 9.42 -16.65 1.79
CA LYS A 9 10.50 -17.45 1.21
C LYS A 9 11.15 -16.70 0.06
N ALA A 10 12.38 -17.06 -0.30
CA ALA A 10 13.11 -16.40 -1.38
C ALA A 10 12.41 -16.54 -2.75
N SER A 11 11.84 -17.72 -3.03
CA SER A 11 11.11 -17.97 -4.27
C SER A 11 9.99 -19.01 -4.07
N PRO A 12 8.74 -18.72 -4.45
CA PRO A 12 8.22 -17.38 -4.69
C PRO A 12 8.09 -16.61 -3.36
N ARG A 13 8.29 -15.28 -3.39
CA ARG A 13 7.95 -14.40 -2.27
C ARG A 13 6.45 -14.40 -2.00
N ASP A 14 6.07 -14.16 -0.74
CA ASP A 14 4.67 -14.01 -0.34
C ASP A 14 4.03 -12.77 -0.99
N LEU A 15 4.77 -11.66 -0.98
CA LEU A 15 4.43 -10.40 -1.65
C LEU A 15 5.55 -10.08 -2.67
N PRO A 16 5.22 -9.90 -3.97
CA PRO A 16 6.23 -9.95 -5.04
C PRO A 16 7.09 -8.71 -5.18
N LEU A 17 6.57 -7.51 -4.90
CA LEU A 17 7.35 -6.28 -5.07
C LEU A 17 8.09 -5.92 -3.80
N LEU A 18 9.40 -5.81 -3.88
CA LEU A 18 10.27 -5.51 -2.75
C LEU A 18 10.86 -4.10 -2.85
N HIS A 19 10.92 -3.40 -1.73
CA HIS A 19 11.59 -2.10 -1.62
C HIS A 19 12.31 -1.98 -0.27
N HIS A 20 13.59 -1.63 -0.31
CA HIS A 20 14.37 -1.35 0.88
C HIS A 20 14.36 0.15 1.19
N SER A 21 14.25 0.51 2.47
CA SER A 21 14.53 1.87 2.94
C SER A 21 15.03 1.88 4.38
N LYS A 22 15.98 2.78 4.66
CA LYS A 22 16.48 3.07 6.02
C LYS A 22 15.45 3.84 6.87
N SER A 23 14.35 4.27 6.27
CA SER A 23 13.29 5.06 6.93
C SER A 23 11.91 4.40 6.78
N THR A 24 11.87 3.07 6.72
CA THR A 24 10.61 2.31 6.58
C THR A 24 9.78 2.43 7.85
N THR A 25 8.49 2.68 7.68
CA THR A 25 7.44 2.66 8.71
C THR A 25 6.19 1.97 8.16
N PRO A 26 5.24 1.53 9.01
CA PRO A 26 3.99 0.95 8.52
C PRO A 26 3.24 1.89 7.58
N GLU A 27 3.19 3.19 7.91
CA GLU A 27 2.48 4.19 7.12
C GLU A 27 3.17 4.47 5.79
N SER A 28 4.51 4.57 5.78
CA SER A 28 5.24 4.81 4.53
C SER A 28 5.11 3.62 3.59
N CYS A 29 5.16 2.39 4.12
CA CYS A 29 4.98 1.20 3.30
C CYS A 29 3.55 1.07 2.75
N VAL A 30 2.53 1.28 3.59
CA VAL A 30 1.12 1.29 3.16
C VAL A 30 0.88 2.34 2.07
N SER A 31 1.35 3.58 2.27
CA SER A 31 1.23 4.66 1.29
C SER A 31 1.89 4.28 -0.04
N ARG A 32 3.11 3.72 0.03
CA ARG A 32 3.89 3.28 -1.14
C ARG A 32 3.18 2.20 -1.95
N CYS A 33 2.62 1.19 -1.28
CA CYS A 33 1.90 0.11 -1.94
C CYS A 33 0.55 0.58 -2.50
N LYS A 34 -0.16 1.46 -1.77
CA LYS A 34 -1.40 2.09 -2.24
C LYS A 34 -1.17 2.91 -3.52
N ALA A 35 -0.13 3.74 -3.55
CA ALA A 35 0.24 4.54 -4.72
C ALA A 35 0.56 3.66 -5.95
N ARG A 36 1.07 2.45 -5.71
CA ARG A 36 1.32 1.42 -6.72
C ARG A 36 0.12 0.52 -7.02
N LYS A 37 -1.07 0.85 -6.51
CA LYS A 37 -2.31 0.11 -6.75
C LYS A 37 -2.29 -1.34 -6.25
N TYR A 38 -1.58 -1.59 -5.14
CA TYR A 38 -1.59 -2.89 -4.47
C TYR A 38 -2.53 -2.90 -3.26
N LYS A 39 -3.24 -4.01 -3.06
CA LYS A 39 -4.19 -4.19 -1.95
C LYS A 39 -3.51 -4.37 -0.59
N TYR A 40 -2.30 -4.92 -0.58
CA TYR A 40 -1.59 -5.27 0.65
C TYR A 40 -0.17 -4.70 0.65
N ALA A 41 0.25 -4.34 1.86
CA ALA A 41 1.62 -4.01 2.21
C ALA A 41 2.13 -5.04 3.21
N GLY A 42 3.39 -5.43 3.10
CA GLY A 42 4.09 -6.28 4.05
C GLY A 42 5.34 -5.59 4.53
N LEU A 43 5.58 -5.56 5.84
CA LEU A 43 6.85 -5.10 6.40
C LEU A 43 7.70 -6.30 6.79
N GLN A 44 8.97 -6.29 6.42
CA GLN A 44 9.89 -7.40 6.69
C GLN A 44 11.24 -6.86 7.20
N ALA A 45 11.80 -7.57 8.19
CA ALA A 45 13.14 -7.31 8.73
C ALA A 45 13.45 -5.83 9.00
N GLY A 46 12.47 -5.07 9.52
CA GLY A 46 12.65 -3.69 9.99
C GLY A 46 12.73 -2.62 8.88
N ALA A 47 13.29 -2.95 7.72
CA ALA A 47 13.63 -2.00 6.66
C ALA A 47 12.98 -2.29 5.30
N TRP A 48 12.37 -3.46 5.12
CA TRP A 48 11.77 -3.83 3.84
C TRP A 48 10.28 -3.56 3.81
N CYS A 49 9.83 -3.02 2.69
CA CYS A 49 8.44 -2.85 2.32
C CYS A 49 8.13 -3.72 1.11
N LEU A 50 7.13 -4.57 1.24
CA LEU A 50 6.67 -5.48 0.21
C LEU A 50 5.25 -5.12 -0.23
N CYS A 51 4.94 -5.20 -1.52
CA CYS A 51 3.60 -4.93 -2.06
C CYS A 51 3.07 -6.13 -2.85
N GLY A 52 1.76 -6.37 -2.74
CA GLY A 52 1.10 -7.46 -3.47
C GLY A 52 -0.42 -7.40 -3.40
N ASN A 53 -1.06 -8.24 -4.21
CA ASN A 53 -2.52 -8.36 -4.28
C ASN A 53 -3.06 -9.63 -3.62
N SER A 54 -2.16 -10.47 -3.09
CA SER A 54 -2.43 -11.64 -2.27
C SER A 54 -1.32 -11.77 -1.23
N TYR A 55 -1.57 -12.55 -0.17
CA TYR A 55 -0.63 -12.83 0.92
C TYR A 55 -0.94 -14.19 1.53
N GLY A 56 -0.04 -14.69 2.38
CA GLY A 56 -0.22 -15.91 3.15
C GLY A 56 0.05 -17.21 2.40
N ARG A 57 0.72 -17.18 1.24
CA ARG A 57 0.99 -18.40 0.44
C ARG A 57 1.84 -19.43 1.20
N HIS A 58 2.66 -18.97 2.15
CA HIS A 58 3.52 -19.81 2.98
C HIS A 58 2.93 -20.07 4.37
N GLY A 59 1.68 -19.67 4.60
CA GLY A 59 0.97 -19.82 5.85
C GLY A 59 1.24 -18.73 6.88
N LYS A 60 0.44 -18.75 7.94
CA LYS A 60 0.52 -17.82 9.07
C LYS A 60 1.73 -18.13 9.95
N ALA A 61 2.31 -17.09 10.53
CA ALA A 61 3.36 -17.18 11.54
C ALA A 61 2.85 -16.72 12.90
N ARG A 62 3.65 -16.89 13.96
CA ARG A 62 3.29 -16.35 15.28
C ARG A 62 3.36 -14.83 15.20
N ASN A 63 2.42 -14.12 15.81
CA ASN A 63 2.47 -12.65 15.85
C ASN A 63 3.79 -12.12 16.46
N ALA A 64 4.36 -12.86 17.41
CA ALA A 64 5.64 -12.56 18.02
C ALA A 64 6.81 -12.57 17.03
N ASP A 65 6.70 -13.28 15.89
CA ASP A 65 7.76 -13.31 14.87
C ASP A 65 7.78 -12.02 14.01
N CYS A 66 6.78 -11.13 14.19
CA CYS A 66 6.64 -9.85 13.49
C CYS A 66 6.82 -8.65 14.43
N ASN A 67 7.76 -8.73 15.38
CA ASN A 67 8.01 -7.72 16.41
C ASN A 67 9.26 -6.86 16.18
N MET A 68 9.94 -6.99 15.04
CA MET A 68 11.16 -6.23 14.76
C MET A 68 10.84 -4.74 14.61
N ARG A 69 11.64 -3.89 15.24
CA ARG A 69 11.47 -2.44 15.18
C ARG A 69 11.69 -1.91 13.75
N CYS A 70 10.90 -0.92 13.38
CA CYS A 70 11.04 -0.24 12.10
C CYS A 70 12.29 0.62 12.03
N SER A 71 12.95 0.64 10.86
CA SER A 71 14.13 1.46 10.61
C SER A 71 13.83 2.97 10.68
N GLY A 72 12.63 3.39 10.26
CA GLY A 72 12.19 4.79 10.31
C GLY A 72 11.48 5.21 11.59
N ASN A 73 11.11 4.27 12.48
CA ASN A 73 10.46 4.59 13.75
C ASN A 73 10.51 3.40 14.72
N SER A 74 11.45 3.44 15.68
CA SER A 74 11.68 2.35 16.63
C SER A 74 10.51 2.05 17.58
N ARG A 75 9.49 2.92 17.64
CA ARG A 75 8.25 2.70 18.41
C ARG A 75 7.22 1.84 17.67
N LYS A 76 7.48 1.48 16.41
CA LYS A 76 6.59 0.66 15.58
C LYS A 76 7.29 -0.64 15.17
N THR A 77 6.48 -1.63 14.79
CA THR A 77 6.94 -2.94 14.32
C THR A 77 6.84 -3.06 12.80
N CYS A 78 7.83 -3.73 12.21
CA CYS A 78 8.04 -3.86 10.77
C CYS A 78 8.43 -5.30 10.40
N GLY A 79 7.62 -6.26 10.86
CA GLY A 79 7.79 -7.68 10.55
C GLY A 79 8.95 -8.32 11.32
N GLY A 80 9.61 -9.27 10.66
CA GLY A 80 10.78 -9.98 11.17
C GLY A 80 11.55 -10.64 10.04
N PRO A 81 12.66 -11.35 10.33
CA PRO A 81 13.42 -12.07 9.32
C PRO A 81 12.53 -13.11 8.64
N TRP A 82 12.31 -12.99 7.32
CA TRP A 82 11.40 -13.87 6.55
C TRP A 82 9.98 -13.95 7.10
N ARG A 83 9.52 -12.86 7.74
CA ARG A 83 8.20 -12.73 8.35
C ARG A 83 7.61 -11.38 7.97
N ASN A 84 6.50 -11.41 7.24
CA ASN A 84 5.80 -10.24 6.78
C ASN A 84 4.73 -9.85 7.79
N ASP A 85 4.82 -8.65 8.34
CA ASP A 85 3.68 -8.02 9.01
C ASP A 85 2.78 -7.40 7.93
N VAL A 86 1.62 -8.00 7.69
CA VAL A 86 0.75 -7.65 6.56
C VAL A 86 -0.32 -6.65 6.99
N LEU A 87 -0.48 -5.58 6.21
CA LEU A 87 -1.49 -4.55 6.39
C LEU A 87 -2.30 -4.36 5.10
N ALA A 88 -3.59 -4.04 5.26
CA ALA A 88 -4.41 -3.58 4.15
C ALA A 88 -4.04 -2.14 3.76
N THR A 89 -3.89 -1.87 2.47
CA THR A 89 -3.60 -0.50 1.98
C THR A 89 -4.84 0.36 1.84
N GLY A 90 -6.03 -0.26 1.83
CA GLY A 90 -7.28 0.40 1.48
C GLY A 90 -7.40 0.72 -0.01
N TYR A 91 -6.49 0.22 -0.86
CA TYR A 91 -6.69 0.26 -2.31
C TYR A 91 -7.82 -0.69 -2.68
N SER A 92 -8.95 -0.12 -3.09
CA SER A 92 -10.01 -0.84 -3.80
C SER A 92 -9.89 -0.48 -5.28
N SER A 93 -10.05 -1.47 -6.16
CA SER A 93 -10.03 -1.29 -7.62
C SER A 93 -11.26 -0.55 -8.14
N ARG A 94 -11.99 0.19 -7.28
CA ARG A 94 -13.08 1.04 -7.75
C ARG A 94 -12.49 2.02 -8.77
N PRO A 95 -13.07 2.14 -9.97
CA PRO A 95 -12.68 3.19 -10.90
C PRO A 95 -12.77 4.51 -10.16
N LYS A 96 -11.70 5.31 -10.17
CA LYS A 96 -11.84 6.75 -9.90
C LYS A 96 -12.84 7.25 -10.96
N PRO A 97 -13.92 7.96 -10.59
CA PRO A 97 -14.47 8.95 -11.52
C PRO A 97 -13.30 9.89 -11.81
N SER A 98 -12.76 9.79 -13.02
CA SER A 98 -11.78 10.76 -13.51
C SER A 98 -12.39 12.14 -13.34
N ALA A 99 -11.63 13.07 -12.78
CA ALA A 99 -12.01 14.48 -12.78
C ALA A 99 -12.38 14.87 -14.22
N SER A 100 -13.67 15.14 -14.47
CA SER A 100 -14.08 15.81 -15.70
C SER A 100 -13.44 17.19 -15.65
N ASN A 101 -12.43 17.39 -16.49
CA ASN A 101 -12.00 18.71 -16.91
C ASN A 101 -13.21 19.40 -17.54
N ASN A 102 -13.87 20.30 -16.80
CA ASN A 102 -14.84 21.20 -17.38
C ASN A 102 -14.07 22.28 -18.15
N LYS A 103 -13.76 22.02 -19.42
CA LYS A 103 -13.31 23.04 -20.36
C LYS A 103 -14.49 23.99 -20.62
N ASN A 104 -14.37 25.18 -20.04
CA ASN A 104 -14.79 26.47 -20.57
C ASN A 104 -16.09 26.53 -21.40
N LYS A 105 -17.18 26.99 -20.78
CA LYS A 105 -18.30 27.61 -21.50
C LYS A 105 -18.34 29.10 -21.14
N ASN A 106 -17.52 29.88 -21.85
CA ASN A 106 -17.83 31.28 -22.14
C ASN A 106 -18.14 31.36 -23.63
N THR A 107 -19.42 31.51 -23.94
CA THR A 107 -19.89 32.19 -25.15
C THR A 107 -21.15 32.92 -24.74
N GLU A 108 -20.99 34.23 -24.58
CA GLU A 108 -22.04 35.21 -24.72
C GLU A 108 -22.85 34.92 -25.99
N MET A 109 -24.17 34.92 -25.86
CA MET A 109 -25.07 35.20 -26.97
C MET A 109 -25.91 36.39 -26.54
N THR A 110 -25.52 37.54 -27.08
CA THR A 110 -26.20 38.82 -27.04
C THR A 110 -27.43 38.80 -27.95
N ASP A 111 -28.53 39.32 -27.40
CA ASP A 111 -29.54 40.24 -27.96
C ASP A 111 -30.24 40.00 -29.33
N GLY A 112 -31.53 40.39 -29.35
CA GLY A 112 -32.43 40.52 -30.50
C GLY A 112 -33.40 39.34 -30.65
N GLY A 113 -34.73 39.48 -30.66
CA GLY A 113 -35.59 40.61 -31.00
C GLY A 113 -36.74 40.08 -31.86
N ASP A 114 -37.92 40.67 -31.68
CA ASP A 114 -39.15 40.59 -32.48
C ASP A 114 -40.19 39.45 -32.28
N CYS A 115 -41.40 39.96 -31.98
CA CYS A 115 -42.77 39.43 -32.05
C CYS A 115 -43.22 38.30 -31.11
#